data_AF-A0AAN8N3Y1-F1
#
_entry.id   AF-A0AAN8N3Y1-F1
#
_cell.length_a   1.000
_cell.length_b   1.000
_cell.length_c   1.000
_cell.angle_alpha   90.00
_cell.angle_beta   90.00
_cell.angle_gamma   90.00
#
_symmetry.space_group_name_H-M   'P 1'
#
loop_
_entity.id
_entity.type
_entity.pdbx_description
1 polymer ?
#
loop_
_entity_poly.entity_id
_entity_poly.type
_entity_poly.pdbx_seq_one_letter_code
_entity_poly.pdbx_strand_id
1 'polypeptide(L)'
;MTSTDIQSLLRFLTGPAKLPLRDAMGKAKPLLADGLSSPDEIAKASLDKLKIIFTDEKTAKQVHSAAKRITKPSSSKKRSSSTQEEEDTQITTNNPPTPSPSKRRRRTTQTPSIDTSNPQSWETGLDLPPPIRDENLISITTITTNRAPLLLVFTIISLTYTHPWLPASSRFSLAQGLLDLTASSKAKSLGITRPYNDPNNDVLVEEGYKKIHVLSKEIPILRRWDTTSFRTETETKLSLQKQGVSHNPHKPPSDDINPTSIDLNPSASAAGNTSPSDPSSIIPPVSEPAGTALHPNEPIYWSLAPNLLSQPPTASKLNPSALPIHLPHAAHSYLTRSFPQDKLPLLLGALHLLYESWVDNLDPVDLDRKSWNWYCTVRPTVEDGPDGWGGKGPVRLKDILSLRR
;
A
#
# COMPACT_ATOMS: atom_id res chain seq x y z
N MET A 1 -32.70 45.57 4.26
CA MET A 1 -32.24 44.23 3.86
C MET A 1 -31.52 44.37 2.54
N THR A 2 -30.26 43.96 2.41
CA THR A 2 -29.60 43.85 1.09
C THR A 2 -29.62 42.39 0.61
N SER A 3 -29.57 42.20 -0.71
CA SER A 3 -29.42 40.84 -1.29
C SER A 3 -28.06 40.23 -0.91
N THR A 4 -27.04 41.07 -0.74
CA THR A 4 -25.66 40.70 -0.40
C THR A 4 -25.56 40.03 0.98
N ASP A 5 -26.28 40.57 1.99
CA ASP A 5 -26.28 40.03 3.35
C ASP A 5 -26.81 38.59 3.36
N ILE A 6 -27.94 38.36 2.67
CA ILE A 6 -28.58 37.04 2.52
C ILE A 6 -27.63 36.06 1.82
N GLN A 7 -26.97 36.46 0.73
CA GLN A 7 -26.01 35.61 0.02
C GLN A 7 -24.78 35.28 0.88
N SER A 8 -24.24 36.24 1.62
CA SER A 8 -23.09 36.03 2.51
C SER A 8 -23.42 35.07 3.66
N LEU A 9 -24.60 35.23 4.27
CA LEU A 9 -25.11 34.39 5.35
C LEU A 9 -25.39 32.96 4.85
N LEU A 10 -26.02 32.79 3.68
CA LEU A 10 -26.24 31.48 3.07
C LEU A 10 -24.93 30.74 2.74
N ARG A 11 -23.91 31.46 2.27
CA ARG A 11 -22.56 30.90 2.04
C ARG A 11 -21.90 30.46 3.35
N PHE A 12 -22.15 31.15 4.46
CA PHE A 12 -21.69 30.77 5.80
C PHE A 12 -22.48 29.55 6.36
N LEU A 13 -23.80 29.51 6.22
CA LEU A 13 -24.62 28.42 6.73
C LEU A 13 -24.36 27.10 5.98
N THR A 14 -24.19 27.14 4.66
CA THR A 14 -23.94 25.93 3.86
C THR A 14 -22.48 25.45 3.91
N GLY A 15 -21.50 26.34 3.83
CA GLY A 15 -20.08 25.99 3.82
C GLY A 15 -19.52 25.66 5.22
N PRO A 16 -19.08 26.65 6.00
CA PRO A 16 -18.43 26.43 7.29
C PRO A 16 -19.35 25.91 8.41
N ALA A 17 -20.66 26.19 8.37
CA ALA A 17 -21.62 25.59 9.30
C ALA A 17 -22.23 24.26 8.82
N LYS A 18 -22.03 23.86 7.55
CA LYS A 18 -22.43 22.57 6.96
C LYS A 18 -23.92 22.20 7.13
N LEU A 19 -24.81 23.18 6.99
CA LEU A 19 -26.26 22.92 6.89
C LEU A 19 -26.66 22.66 5.43
N PRO A 20 -27.65 21.80 5.15
CA PRO A 20 -28.16 21.62 3.80
C PRO A 20 -28.85 22.92 3.33
N LEU A 21 -28.81 23.18 2.01
CA LEU A 21 -29.26 24.46 1.44
C LEU A 21 -30.74 24.78 1.77
N ARG A 22 -31.61 23.78 1.82
CA ARG A 22 -33.03 23.92 2.19
C ARG A 22 -33.20 24.55 3.57
N ASP A 23 -32.46 24.05 4.56
CA ASP A 23 -32.56 24.50 5.94
C ASP A 23 -31.84 25.84 6.15
N ALA A 24 -30.71 26.05 5.46
CA ALA A 24 -30.05 27.35 5.40
C ALA A 24 -30.97 28.44 4.85
N MET A 25 -31.71 28.18 3.77
CA MET A 25 -32.71 29.10 3.20
C MET A 25 -33.87 29.37 4.17
N GLY A 26 -34.34 28.35 4.89
CA GLY A 26 -35.39 28.50 5.91
C GLY A 26 -34.96 29.33 7.12
N LYS A 27 -33.72 29.15 7.60
CA LYS A 27 -33.20 29.83 8.80
C LYS A 27 -32.51 31.18 8.53
N ALA A 28 -32.13 31.49 7.29
CA ALA A 28 -31.51 32.78 6.94
C ALA A 28 -32.44 33.99 7.16
N LYS A 29 -33.76 33.85 6.89
CA LYS A 29 -34.75 34.92 7.12
C LYS A 29 -34.89 35.34 8.60
N PRO A 30 -35.13 34.42 9.56
CA PRO A 30 -35.22 34.80 10.98
C PRO A 30 -33.88 35.30 11.54
N LEU A 31 -32.72 34.77 11.11
CA LEU A 31 -31.42 35.32 11.50
C LEU A 31 -31.26 36.80 11.11
N LEU A 32 -31.70 37.18 9.90
CA LEU A 32 -31.65 38.56 9.45
C LEU A 32 -32.67 39.47 10.17
N ALA A 33 -33.81 38.91 10.61
CA ALA A 33 -34.79 39.64 11.42
C ALA A 33 -34.26 39.95 12.84
N ASP A 34 -33.51 39.02 13.44
CA ASP A 34 -32.84 39.18 14.73
C ASP A 34 -31.53 40.00 14.65
N GLY A 35 -31.21 40.57 13.49
CA GLY A 35 -30.01 41.40 13.28
C GLY A 35 -28.69 40.62 13.24
N LEU A 36 -28.73 39.29 13.00
CA LEU A 36 -27.55 38.43 12.89
C LEU A 36 -27.13 38.28 11.42
N SER A 37 -26.66 39.38 10.84
CA SER A 37 -26.26 39.50 9.44
C SER A 37 -24.87 38.91 9.17
N SER A 38 -23.95 39.06 10.12
CA SER A 38 -22.55 38.67 10.01
C SER A 38 -22.18 37.46 10.89
N PRO A 39 -21.24 36.59 10.45
CA PRO A 39 -20.61 35.60 11.32
C PRO A 39 -20.03 36.18 12.63
N ASP A 40 -19.60 37.45 12.64
CA ASP A 40 -19.13 38.15 13.85
C ASP A 40 -20.23 38.40 14.88
N GLU A 41 -21.46 38.64 14.42
CA GLU A 41 -22.64 38.84 15.26
C GLU A 41 -23.11 37.49 15.81
N ILE A 42 -23.15 36.46 14.96
CA ILE A 42 -23.47 35.07 15.34
C ILE A 42 -22.42 34.51 16.33
N ALA A 43 -21.17 34.97 16.28
CA ALA A 43 -20.13 34.61 17.26
C ALA A 43 -20.24 35.35 18.60
N LYS A 44 -21.01 36.45 18.68
CA LYS A 44 -21.25 37.23 19.90
C LYS A 44 -22.63 36.95 20.53
N ALA A 45 -23.58 36.47 19.73
CA ALA A 45 -24.92 36.09 20.18
C ALA A 45 -24.91 35.01 21.28
N SER A 46 -25.86 35.09 22.21
CA SER A 46 -26.08 34.03 23.21
C SER A 46 -26.64 32.77 22.57
N LEU A 47 -26.26 31.61 23.12
CA LEU A 47 -26.63 30.30 22.58
C LEU A 47 -28.15 30.10 22.59
N ASP A 48 -28.86 30.71 23.53
CA ASP A 48 -30.30 30.54 23.71
C ASP A 48 -31.13 31.35 22.70
N LYS A 49 -30.64 32.51 22.22
CA LYS A 49 -31.20 33.16 21.02
C LYS A 49 -31.08 32.25 19.80
N LEU A 50 -29.92 31.62 19.62
CA LEU A 50 -29.71 30.66 18.54
C LEU A 50 -30.57 29.39 18.67
N LYS A 51 -30.88 28.92 19.89
CA LYS A 51 -31.84 27.81 20.11
C LYS A 51 -33.25 28.17 19.61
N ILE A 52 -33.75 29.36 19.94
CA ILE A 52 -35.08 29.84 19.51
C ILE A 52 -35.19 29.80 17.98
N ILE A 53 -34.16 30.28 17.27
CA ILE A 53 -34.13 30.30 15.81
C ILE A 53 -33.96 28.89 15.22
N PHE A 54 -32.99 28.11 15.71
CA PHE A 54 -32.58 26.86 15.05
C PHE A 54 -33.40 25.64 15.40
N THR A 55 -34.24 25.69 16.45
CA THR A 55 -35.08 24.62 17.01
C THR A 55 -34.31 23.39 17.52
N ASP A 56 -33.32 22.88 16.79
CA ASP A 56 -32.39 21.85 17.24
C ASP A 56 -31.19 22.45 17.99
N GLU A 57 -30.95 22.01 19.23
CA GLU A 57 -29.77 22.47 19.98
C GLU A 57 -28.45 22.08 19.30
N LYS A 58 -28.43 20.95 18.58
CA LYS A 58 -27.25 20.45 17.86
C LYS A 58 -26.85 21.40 16.73
N THR A 59 -27.80 21.89 15.94
CA THR A 59 -27.51 22.82 14.82
C THR A 59 -27.17 24.22 15.35
N ALA A 60 -27.82 24.68 16.42
CA ALA A 60 -27.45 25.92 17.11
C ALA A 60 -25.98 25.90 17.61
N LYS A 61 -25.57 24.82 18.29
CA LYS A 61 -24.19 24.59 18.74
C LYS A 61 -23.20 24.53 17.56
N GLN A 62 -23.57 23.84 16.47
CA GLN A 62 -22.77 23.73 15.25
C GLN A 62 -22.53 25.10 14.59
N VAL A 63 -23.58 25.90 14.39
CA VAL A 63 -23.52 27.24 13.78
C VAL A 63 -22.69 28.21 14.64
N HIS A 64 -22.95 28.27 15.95
CA HIS A 64 -22.19 29.08 16.89
C HIS A 64 -20.69 28.71 16.93
N SER A 65 -20.36 27.42 16.83
CA SER A 65 -18.96 26.95 16.74
C SER A 65 -18.30 27.25 15.39
N ALA A 66 -19.07 27.32 14.29
CA ALA A 66 -18.59 27.72 12.98
C ALA A 66 -18.31 29.22 12.91
N ALA A 67 -19.18 30.04 13.50
CA ALA A 67 -18.97 31.48 13.66
C ALA A 67 -17.68 31.75 14.45
N LYS A 68 -17.56 31.23 15.67
CA LYS A 68 -16.37 31.36 16.55
C LYS A 68 -15.07 30.74 16.00
N ARG A 69 -15.10 30.10 14.83
CA ARG A 69 -13.93 29.57 14.11
C ARG A 69 -13.48 30.48 12.95
N ILE A 70 -14.37 31.30 12.39
CA ILE A 70 -14.05 32.27 11.34
C ILE A 70 -13.64 33.61 11.94
N THR A 71 -14.30 34.02 13.02
CA THR A 71 -14.14 35.33 13.66
C THR A 71 -12.90 35.43 14.57
N LYS A 72 -12.10 34.35 14.63
CA LYS A 72 -10.81 34.32 15.34
C LYS A 72 -9.67 34.41 14.32
N PRO A 73 -8.92 35.52 14.26
CA PRO A 73 -7.80 35.65 13.33
C PRO A 73 -6.72 34.59 13.63
N SER A 74 -6.10 34.06 12.58
CA SER A 74 -5.19 32.91 12.63
C SER A 74 -3.83 33.15 13.30
N SER A 75 -3.59 34.34 13.84
CA SER A 75 -2.31 34.78 14.41
C SER A 75 -2.12 34.47 15.90
N SER A 76 -3.19 34.34 16.69
CA SER A 76 -3.12 34.33 18.16
C SER A 76 -2.83 32.96 18.81
N LYS A 77 -2.45 31.93 18.04
CA LYS A 77 -2.13 30.58 18.58
C LYS A 77 -0.65 30.41 18.97
N LYS A 78 -0.05 31.42 19.60
CA LYS A 78 1.19 31.29 20.39
C LYS A 78 0.85 31.20 21.88
N ARG A 79 1.76 30.63 22.68
CA ARG A 79 1.61 30.49 24.13
C ARG A 79 1.97 31.79 24.84
N SER A 80 1.21 32.12 25.89
CA SER A 80 1.69 32.83 27.08
C SER A 80 0.96 32.27 28.31
N SER A 81 1.65 32.26 29.43
CA SER A 81 1.19 31.87 30.77
C SER A 81 1.13 33.11 31.68
N SER A 82 0.82 32.92 32.98
CA SER A 82 0.81 33.93 34.07
C SER A 82 -0.22 35.09 33.94
N THR A 83 -0.73 35.70 35.02
CA THR A 83 -0.88 35.30 36.45
C THR A 83 -1.90 36.24 37.10
N GLN A 84 -2.77 35.71 37.98
CA GLN A 84 -3.50 36.31 39.11
C GLN A 84 -4.55 35.23 39.53
N GLU A 85 -4.60 34.69 40.75
CA GLU A 85 -4.77 35.29 42.09
C GLU A 85 -6.18 35.90 42.24
N GLU A 86 -6.99 35.59 43.27
CA GLU A 86 -6.69 35.06 44.62
C GLU A 86 -7.55 33.82 45.04
N GLU A 87 -7.17 33.22 46.18
CA GLU A 87 -7.86 32.37 47.21
C GLU A 87 -9.17 31.58 46.88
N ASP A 88 -9.40 30.35 47.39
CA ASP A 88 -9.36 29.96 48.82
C ASP A 88 -9.00 28.45 49.08
N THR A 89 -8.51 28.22 50.30
CA THR A 89 -8.23 27.01 51.13
C THR A 89 -8.18 25.54 50.60
N GLN A 90 -7.03 24.92 50.95
CA GLN A 90 -6.84 23.64 51.70
C GLN A 90 -6.56 22.26 51.04
N ILE A 91 -5.49 21.65 51.60
CA ILE A 91 -5.23 20.22 51.89
C ILE A 91 -4.72 19.27 50.76
N THR A 92 -3.39 19.10 50.80
CA THR A 92 -2.55 17.89 50.52
C THR A 92 -3.08 16.72 49.67
N THR A 93 -2.28 16.29 48.67
CA THR A 93 -1.40 15.11 48.78
C THR A 93 -0.53 14.91 47.53
N ASN A 94 0.53 14.09 47.62
CA ASN A 94 1.49 13.84 46.53
C ASN A 94 1.05 12.67 45.63
N ASN A 95 1.10 12.85 44.30
CA ASN A 95 1.60 11.84 43.33
C ASN A 95 1.58 12.37 41.87
N PRO A 96 2.56 12.02 41.01
CA PRO A 96 2.60 12.44 39.60
C PRO A 96 1.87 11.46 38.65
N PRO A 97 0.83 11.88 37.90
CA PRO A 97 0.20 11.04 36.89
C PRO A 97 0.93 11.07 35.53
N THR A 98 1.00 9.91 34.87
CA THR A 98 1.67 9.70 33.57
C THR A 98 0.99 10.42 32.39
N PRO A 99 1.74 11.05 31.47
CA PRO A 99 1.15 11.73 30.30
C PRO A 99 0.75 10.76 29.18
N SER A 100 -0.55 10.66 28.92
CA SER A 100 -1.12 9.83 27.84
C SER A 100 -0.75 10.36 26.43
N PRO A 101 -0.57 9.48 25.42
CA PRO A 101 -0.01 9.86 24.12
C PRO A 101 -0.97 10.70 23.26
N SER A 102 -0.76 12.02 23.25
CA SER A 102 -1.48 12.95 22.37
C SER A 102 -1.24 12.63 20.89
N LYS A 103 -2.34 12.48 20.11
CA LYS A 103 -2.32 12.09 18.69
C LYS A 103 -1.49 13.05 17.82
N ARG A 104 -0.21 12.69 17.57
CA ARG A 104 0.76 13.47 16.78
C ARG A 104 0.24 13.72 15.37
N ARG A 105 -0.05 15.00 15.05
CA ARG A 105 -0.61 15.45 13.77
C ARG A 105 0.28 14.96 12.60
N ARG A 106 -0.29 14.11 11.74
CA ARG A 106 0.40 13.45 10.61
C ARG A 106 0.95 14.53 9.65
N ARG A 107 2.28 14.67 9.56
CA ARG A 107 2.90 15.39 8.42
C ARG A 107 2.50 14.62 7.17
N THR A 108 1.88 15.32 6.22
CA THR A 108 1.56 14.79 4.90
C THR A 108 2.83 14.77 4.06
N THR A 109 3.57 13.66 4.10
CA THR A 109 4.28 13.23 2.89
C THR A 109 3.22 13.11 1.80
N GLN A 110 3.38 13.90 0.73
CA GLN A 110 2.54 13.76 -0.44
C GLN A 110 2.97 12.46 -1.13
N THR A 111 2.03 11.56 -1.38
CA THR A 111 2.27 10.50 -2.37
C THR A 111 2.53 11.17 -3.72
N PRO A 112 3.53 10.75 -4.51
CA PRO A 112 3.68 11.28 -5.86
C PRO A 112 2.38 11.06 -6.65
N SER A 113 2.12 11.94 -7.61
CA SER A 113 1.04 11.75 -8.58
C SER A 113 1.44 10.62 -9.54
N ILE A 114 1.04 9.40 -9.20
CA ILE A 114 1.33 8.21 -9.99
C ILE A 114 0.56 8.29 -11.31
N ASP A 115 1.28 8.22 -12.43
CA ASP A 115 0.69 8.12 -13.76
C ASP A 115 0.42 6.65 -14.06
N THR A 116 -0.85 6.26 -14.01
CA THR A 116 -1.28 4.88 -14.26
C THR A 116 -0.97 4.38 -15.68
N SER A 117 -0.74 5.29 -16.63
CA SER A 117 -0.38 4.98 -18.02
C SER A 117 1.13 4.80 -18.27
N ASN A 118 1.99 5.23 -17.33
CA ASN A 118 3.44 5.16 -17.45
C ASN A 118 4.04 4.21 -16.40
N PRO A 119 4.62 3.05 -16.80
CA PRO A 119 5.18 2.08 -15.84
C PRO A 119 6.38 2.63 -15.05
N GLN A 120 7.15 3.56 -15.61
CA GLN A 120 8.31 4.17 -14.93
C GLN A 120 7.89 5.10 -13.78
N SER A 121 6.67 5.65 -13.83
CA SER A 121 6.14 6.47 -12.73
C SER A 121 5.96 5.67 -11.43
N TRP A 122 5.79 4.36 -11.53
CA TRP A 122 5.65 3.45 -10.40
C TRP A 122 6.97 3.10 -9.72
N GLU A 123 8.08 3.10 -10.47
CA GLU A 123 9.41 2.82 -9.92
C GLU A 123 10.05 4.08 -9.31
N THR A 124 9.67 5.27 -9.79
CA THR A 124 10.18 6.57 -9.33
C THR A 124 10.00 6.76 -7.82
N GLY A 125 11.11 6.99 -7.11
CA GLY A 125 11.13 7.31 -5.69
C GLY A 125 10.97 6.11 -4.75
N LEU A 126 11.15 4.88 -5.25
CA LEU A 126 11.16 3.66 -4.44
C LEU A 126 12.57 3.22 -3.99
N ASP A 127 13.58 4.04 -4.26
CA ASP A 127 14.97 3.73 -3.93
C ASP A 127 15.18 3.56 -2.42
N LEU A 128 15.93 2.52 -2.05
CA LEU A 128 16.43 2.31 -0.69
C LEU A 128 17.83 2.91 -0.56
N PRO A 129 18.23 3.38 0.63
CA PRO A 129 19.60 3.85 0.83
C PRO A 129 20.59 2.68 0.65
N PRO A 130 21.80 2.94 0.11
CA PRO A 130 22.75 1.89 -0.20
C PRO A 130 23.15 1.10 1.06
N PRO A 131 23.30 -0.24 0.97
CA PRO A 131 23.63 -1.08 2.12
C PRO A 131 25.07 -0.84 2.60
N ILE A 132 25.25 -0.65 3.91
CA ILE A 132 26.57 -0.56 4.54
C ILE A 132 27.00 -1.97 4.94
N ARG A 133 28.06 -2.50 4.32
CA ARG A 133 28.61 -3.85 4.57
C ARG A 133 29.67 -3.92 5.70
N ASP A 134 29.86 -2.87 6.50
CA ASP A 134 30.83 -2.89 7.62
C ASP A 134 30.32 -3.78 8.78
N GLU A 135 30.85 -4.99 8.86
CA GLU A 135 30.46 -5.99 9.86
C GLU A 135 30.67 -5.55 11.31
N ASN A 136 31.63 -4.66 11.59
CA ASN A 136 31.90 -4.18 12.94
C ASN A 136 30.78 -3.25 13.39
N LEU A 137 30.43 -2.27 12.55
CA LEU A 137 29.34 -1.33 12.78
C LEU A 137 27.98 -2.05 12.81
N ILE A 138 27.77 -3.06 11.96
CA ILE A 138 26.59 -3.92 12.03
C ILE A 138 26.55 -4.66 13.37
N SER A 139 27.64 -5.32 13.78
CA SER A 139 27.66 -6.20 14.96
C SER A 139 27.34 -5.48 16.28
N ILE A 140 27.79 -4.23 16.44
CA ILE A 140 27.46 -3.40 17.61
C ILE A 140 26.05 -2.78 17.54
N THR A 141 25.41 -2.75 16.37
CA THR A 141 24.16 -2.03 16.16
C THR A 141 22.93 -2.82 16.63
N THR A 142 22.10 -2.13 17.43
CA THR A 142 20.75 -2.58 17.80
C THR A 142 19.70 -1.58 17.32
N ILE A 143 18.58 -2.10 16.83
CA ILE A 143 17.43 -1.35 16.31
C ILE A 143 16.18 -1.70 17.13
N THR A 144 15.43 -0.70 17.58
CA THR A 144 14.15 -0.90 18.26
C THR A 144 12.99 -0.71 17.28
N THR A 145 12.35 -1.80 16.87
CA THR A 145 11.34 -1.79 15.79
C THR A 145 10.14 -2.70 16.10
N ASN A 146 9.09 -2.57 15.29
CA ASN A 146 7.92 -3.46 15.30
C ASN A 146 8.24 -4.74 14.49
N ARG A 147 7.49 -5.83 14.74
CA ARG A 147 7.57 -7.06 13.90
C ARG A 147 7.26 -6.80 12.42
N ALA A 148 6.39 -5.82 12.13
CA ALA A 148 5.86 -5.49 10.80
C ALA A 148 6.87 -4.83 9.83
N PRO A 149 7.54 -3.70 10.16
CA PRO A 149 8.57 -3.11 9.29
C PRO A 149 9.77 -4.03 9.08
N LEU A 150 10.13 -4.84 10.08
CA LEU A 150 11.21 -5.81 9.91
C LEU A 150 10.83 -6.87 8.87
N LEU A 151 9.61 -7.42 8.94
CA LEU A 151 9.12 -8.36 7.93
C LEU A 151 9.13 -7.73 6.54
N LEU A 152 8.68 -6.48 6.42
CA LEU A 152 8.65 -5.76 5.15
C LEU A 152 10.06 -5.66 4.52
N VAL A 153 11.07 -5.23 5.28
CA VAL A 153 12.48 -5.20 4.80
C VAL A 153 12.96 -6.61 4.47
N PHE A 154 12.73 -7.60 5.34
CA PHE A 154 13.18 -8.98 5.14
C PHE A 154 12.61 -9.59 3.85
N THR A 155 11.36 -9.25 3.53
CA THR A 155 10.66 -9.70 2.33
C THR A 155 11.20 -8.99 1.08
N ILE A 156 11.42 -7.68 1.12
CA ILE A 156 11.98 -6.94 -0.02
C ILE A 156 13.35 -7.50 -0.40
N ILE A 157 14.21 -7.78 0.59
CA ILE A 157 15.52 -8.42 0.34
C ILE A 157 15.37 -9.87 -0.10
N SER A 158 14.45 -10.66 0.48
CA SER A 158 14.16 -12.02 -0.03
C SER A 158 13.83 -12.00 -1.53
N LEU A 159 12.97 -11.06 -1.94
CA LEU A 159 12.57 -10.86 -3.33
C LEU A 159 13.70 -10.32 -4.23
N THR A 160 14.82 -9.79 -3.72
CA THR A 160 15.97 -9.43 -4.57
C THR A 160 16.80 -10.66 -4.98
N TYR A 161 16.81 -11.72 -4.18
CA TYR A 161 17.54 -12.95 -4.48
C TYR A 161 16.64 -14.05 -5.08
N THR A 162 15.39 -14.16 -4.63
CA THR A 162 14.44 -15.18 -5.14
C THR A 162 13.71 -14.75 -6.41
N HIS A 163 13.50 -13.45 -6.60
CA HIS A 163 12.80 -12.87 -7.76
C HIS A 163 13.56 -11.67 -8.36
N PRO A 164 14.80 -11.88 -8.86
CA PRO A 164 15.69 -10.81 -9.33
C PRO A 164 15.13 -9.99 -10.51
N TRP A 165 14.21 -10.55 -11.30
CA TRP A 165 13.54 -9.86 -12.41
C TRP A 165 12.46 -8.87 -11.99
N LEU A 166 11.89 -8.98 -10.78
CA LEU A 166 10.83 -8.08 -10.34
C LEU A 166 11.40 -6.68 -10.02
N PRO A 167 10.85 -5.59 -10.59
CA PRO A 167 11.29 -4.24 -10.30
C PRO A 167 10.84 -3.81 -8.89
N ALA A 168 11.39 -2.69 -8.40
CA ALA A 168 11.23 -2.24 -7.02
C ALA A 168 9.76 -2.15 -6.60
N SER A 169 8.89 -1.56 -7.42
CA SER A 169 7.45 -1.42 -7.14
C SER A 169 6.76 -2.74 -6.86
N SER A 170 7.16 -3.78 -7.59
CA SER A 170 6.58 -5.11 -7.53
C SER A 170 7.03 -5.84 -6.27
N ARG A 171 8.32 -5.70 -5.91
CA ARG A 171 8.84 -6.17 -4.61
C ARG A 171 8.15 -5.48 -3.42
N PHE A 172 7.97 -4.16 -3.47
CA PHE A 172 7.27 -3.40 -2.43
C PHE A 172 5.78 -3.78 -2.31
N SER A 173 5.08 -3.98 -3.44
CA SER A 173 3.68 -4.41 -3.46
C SER A 173 3.51 -5.80 -2.84
N LEU A 174 4.33 -6.78 -3.26
CA LEU A 174 4.33 -8.14 -2.70
C LEU A 174 4.65 -8.15 -1.21
N ALA A 175 5.70 -7.43 -0.77
CA ALA A 175 6.07 -7.35 0.63
C ALA A 175 4.98 -6.72 1.52
N GLN A 176 4.22 -5.76 0.99
CA GLN A 176 3.09 -5.17 1.69
C GLN A 176 1.87 -6.10 1.73
N GLY A 177 1.64 -6.91 0.70
CA GLY A 177 0.61 -7.95 0.71
C GLY A 177 0.90 -9.08 1.68
N LEU A 178 2.16 -9.51 1.77
CA LEU A 178 2.61 -10.45 2.81
C LEU A 178 2.36 -9.89 4.22
N LEU A 179 2.61 -8.58 4.39
CA LEU A 179 2.40 -7.91 5.66
C LEU A 179 0.92 -7.83 6.03
N ASP A 180 0.01 -7.52 5.09
CA ASP A 180 -1.43 -7.48 5.37
C ASP A 180 -2.01 -8.88 5.63
N LEU A 181 -1.52 -9.91 4.91
CA LEU A 181 -1.87 -11.30 5.14
C LEU A 181 -1.43 -11.81 6.53
N THR A 182 -0.18 -11.53 6.91
CA THR A 182 0.35 -11.92 8.22
C THR A 182 -0.28 -11.13 9.37
N ALA A 183 -0.58 -9.85 9.17
CA ALA A 183 -1.34 -9.04 10.13
C ALA A 183 -2.77 -9.57 10.29
N SER A 184 -3.51 -9.77 9.20
CA SER A 184 -4.90 -10.25 9.23
C SER A 184 -5.02 -11.64 9.85
N SER A 185 -4.12 -12.56 9.47
CA SER A 185 -4.02 -13.89 10.09
C SER A 185 -3.78 -13.81 11.60
N LYS A 186 -2.87 -12.94 12.07
CA LYS A 186 -2.60 -12.80 13.50
C LYS A 186 -3.70 -12.04 14.24
N ALA A 187 -4.40 -11.09 13.60
CA ALA A 187 -5.54 -10.37 14.16
C ALA A 187 -6.76 -11.29 14.36
N LYS A 188 -7.03 -12.22 13.42
CA LYS A 188 -7.98 -13.33 13.62
C LYS A 188 -7.54 -14.24 14.77
N SER A 189 -6.28 -14.68 14.78
CA SER A 189 -5.71 -15.54 15.86
C SER A 189 -5.74 -14.92 17.26
N LEU A 190 -5.79 -13.59 17.37
CA LEU A 190 -5.88 -12.86 18.65
C LEU A 190 -7.32 -12.44 19.01
N GLY A 191 -8.32 -12.77 18.19
CA GLY A 191 -9.71 -12.33 18.39
C GLY A 191 -9.94 -10.81 18.22
N ILE A 192 -8.91 -10.06 17.79
CA ILE A 192 -8.98 -8.61 17.56
C ILE A 192 -9.97 -8.31 16.42
N THR A 193 -9.85 -9.09 15.34
CA THR A 193 -10.89 -9.16 14.31
C THR A 193 -11.86 -10.26 14.71
N ARG A 194 -13.08 -9.90 15.10
CA ARG A 194 -14.17 -10.88 15.23
C ARG A 194 -14.40 -11.55 13.86
N PRO A 195 -14.60 -12.87 13.78
CA PRO A 195 -15.19 -13.44 12.58
C PRO A 195 -16.54 -12.75 12.34
N TYR A 196 -16.80 -12.34 11.10
CA TYR A 196 -18.15 -11.97 10.70
C TYR A 196 -18.91 -13.28 10.55
N ASN A 197 -20.00 -13.46 11.31
CA ASN A 197 -20.74 -14.73 11.39
C ASN A 197 -21.64 -14.94 10.15
N ASP A 198 -21.03 -14.99 8.98
CA ASP A 198 -21.65 -15.31 7.69
C ASP A 198 -20.73 -16.31 6.98
N PRO A 199 -21.16 -17.58 6.80
CA PRO A 199 -20.32 -18.64 6.24
C PRO A 199 -19.93 -18.39 4.77
N ASN A 200 -20.49 -17.37 4.11
CA ASN A 200 -20.16 -16.96 2.74
C ASN A 200 -19.19 -15.76 2.69
N ASN A 201 -18.77 -15.24 3.85
CA ASN A 201 -18.10 -13.93 3.98
C ASN A 201 -16.79 -14.00 4.76
N ASP A 202 -16.28 -15.20 5.05
CA ASP A 202 -14.85 -15.30 5.27
C ASP A 202 -14.18 -15.05 3.91
N VAL A 203 -13.44 -13.93 3.80
CA VAL A 203 -12.82 -13.48 2.54
C VAL A 203 -11.59 -14.35 2.23
N LEU A 204 -11.89 -15.60 1.93
CA LEU A 204 -11.07 -16.47 1.11
C LEU A 204 -10.87 -15.72 -0.21
N VAL A 205 -9.61 -15.46 -0.58
CA VAL A 205 -9.35 -14.81 -1.86
C VAL A 205 -9.73 -15.81 -2.95
N GLU A 206 -10.76 -15.47 -3.71
CA GLU A 206 -11.61 -16.42 -4.44
C GLU A 206 -10.80 -17.43 -5.29
N GLU A 207 -11.34 -18.64 -5.41
CA GLU A 207 -10.73 -19.78 -6.09
C GLU A 207 -10.60 -19.55 -7.61
N GLY A 208 -9.66 -18.70 -8.00
CA GLY A 208 -9.43 -18.26 -9.37
C GLY A 208 -8.28 -17.26 -9.52
N TYR A 209 -7.91 -16.52 -8.47
CA TYR A 209 -6.73 -15.63 -8.53
C TYR A 209 -5.43 -16.42 -8.56
N LYS A 210 -4.52 -16.08 -9.48
CA LYS A 210 -3.15 -16.60 -9.46
C LYS A 210 -2.47 -16.19 -8.15
N LYS A 211 -1.66 -17.09 -7.60
CA LYS A 211 -0.88 -16.88 -6.38
C LYS A 211 0.61 -17.01 -6.67
N ILE A 212 1.43 -16.35 -5.85
CA ILE A 212 2.89 -16.50 -5.81
C ILE A 212 3.30 -16.86 -4.37
N HIS A 213 4.34 -17.68 -4.22
CA HIS A 213 4.91 -18.03 -2.92
C HIS A 213 5.97 -16.99 -2.53
N VAL A 214 5.85 -16.41 -1.33
CA VAL A 214 6.83 -15.50 -0.74
C VAL A 214 6.86 -15.72 0.78
N LEU A 215 8.05 -15.93 1.33
CA LEU A 215 8.32 -16.37 2.70
C LEU A 215 7.38 -17.49 3.18
N SER A 216 7.31 -18.57 2.39
CA SER A 216 6.45 -19.75 2.60
C SER A 216 4.96 -19.44 2.71
N LYS A 217 4.48 -18.37 2.08
CA LYS A 217 3.08 -17.93 2.10
C LYS A 217 2.61 -17.61 0.70
N GLU A 218 1.39 -18.04 0.37
CA GLU A 218 0.75 -17.65 -0.87
C GLU A 218 0.25 -16.20 -0.81
N ILE A 219 0.62 -15.38 -1.79
CA ILE A 219 0.09 -14.03 -1.99
C ILE A 219 -0.73 -14.02 -3.28
N PRO A 220 -1.98 -13.53 -3.28
CA PRO A 220 -2.74 -13.33 -4.51
C PRO A 220 -2.14 -12.19 -5.33
N ILE A 221 -2.01 -12.39 -6.64
CA ILE A 221 -1.30 -11.48 -7.55
C ILE A 221 -2.15 -11.02 -8.72
N LEU A 222 -2.02 -9.72 -9.02
CA LEU A 222 -2.48 -9.09 -10.25
C LEU A 222 -1.25 -8.91 -11.17
N ARG A 223 -1.32 -9.42 -12.40
CA ARG A 223 -0.27 -9.17 -13.41
C ARG A 223 -0.33 -7.71 -13.88
N ARG A 224 0.82 -7.08 -14.06
CA ARG A 224 0.94 -5.73 -14.64
C ARG A 224 0.66 -5.77 -16.15
N TRP A 225 0.08 -4.69 -16.66
CA TRP A 225 -0.24 -4.54 -18.09
C TRP A 225 0.99 -4.32 -18.96
N ASP A 226 2.07 -3.79 -18.38
CA ASP A 226 3.34 -3.46 -19.04
C ASP A 226 4.20 -4.69 -19.40
N THR A 227 3.88 -5.86 -18.86
CA THR A 227 4.63 -7.07 -19.18
C THR A 227 4.13 -7.71 -20.47
N THR A 228 4.95 -7.68 -21.52
CA THR A 228 4.78 -8.55 -22.68
C THR A 228 4.84 -10.01 -22.24
N SER A 229 3.93 -10.85 -22.71
CA SER A 229 4.11 -12.31 -22.63
C SER A 229 3.47 -12.96 -23.83
N PHE A 230 4.23 -13.81 -24.52
CA PHE A 230 3.66 -14.73 -25.49
C PHE A 230 2.69 -15.67 -24.76
N ARG A 231 1.42 -15.63 -25.16
CA ARG A 231 0.38 -16.50 -24.62
C ARG A 231 0.64 -17.92 -25.12
N THR A 232 1.25 -18.77 -24.29
CA THR A 232 1.37 -20.20 -24.58
C THR A 232 -0.04 -20.78 -24.70
N GLU A 233 -0.38 -21.32 -25.88
CA GLU A 233 -1.78 -21.65 -26.21
C GLU A 233 -2.36 -22.86 -25.44
N THR A 234 -1.51 -23.55 -24.66
CA THR A 234 -1.78 -24.77 -23.90
C THR A 234 -2.99 -24.65 -22.96
N GLU A 235 -3.19 -23.52 -22.31
CA GLU A 235 -4.33 -23.31 -21.39
C GLU A 235 -5.70 -23.34 -22.11
N THR A 236 -5.74 -23.01 -23.41
CA THR A 236 -7.01 -22.91 -24.16
C THR A 236 -7.64 -24.28 -24.45
N LYS A 237 -6.86 -25.37 -24.46
CA LYS A 237 -7.36 -26.72 -24.81
C LYS A 237 -7.97 -27.49 -23.63
N LEU A 238 -7.58 -27.18 -22.39
CA LEU A 238 -8.08 -27.89 -21.19
C LEU A 238 -9.52 -27.50 -20.79
N SER A 239 -10.00 -26.32 -21.21
CA SER A 239 -11.36 -25.85 -20.88
C SER A 239 -12.45 -26.49 -21.77
N LEU A 240 -12.10 -26.93 -22.98
CA LEU A 240 -13.06 -27.39 -24.00
C LEU A 240 -13.44 -28.88 -23.93
N GLN A 241 -12.89 -29.64 -22.97
CA GLN A 241 -13.07 -31.10 -22.91
C GLN A 241 -13.83 -31.60 -21.66
N LYS A 242 -14.69 -30.76 -21.07
CA LYS A 242 -15.57 -31.12 -19.93
C LYS A 242 -17.05 -30.70 -20.11
N GLN A 243 -17.65 -31.00 -21.25
CA GLN A 243 -19.11 -31.03 -21.43
C GLN A 243 -19.50 -32.00 -22.58
N GLY A 244 -20.55 -32.81 -22.39
CA GLY A 244 -21.24 -33.50 -23.49
C GLY A 244 -20.92 -34.98 -23.76
N VAL A 245 -21.41 -35.87 -22.89
CA VAL A 245 -21.74 -37.28 -23.19
C VAL A 245 -23.15 -37.49 -22.60
N SER A 246 -24.18 -38.10 -23.19
CA SER A 246 -24.27 -39.06 -24.31
C SER A 246 -25.61 -38.93 -25.06
N HIS A 247 -25.71 -39.38 -26.32
CA HIS A 247 -26.89 -40.13 -26.82
C HIS A 247 -26.55 -41.02 -28.03
N ASN A 248 -27.39 -42.04 -28.29
CA ASN A 248 -27.06 -43.24 -29.07
C ASN A 248 -27.28 -43.12 -30.60
N PRO A 249 -26.60 -43.97 -31.42
CA PRO A 249 -26.67 -43.94 -32.89
C PRO A 249 -27.65 -44.96 -33.51
N HIS A 250 -28.07 -44.78 -34.76
CA HIS A 250 -28.54 -45.88 -35.63
C HIS A 250 -28.50 -45.61 -37.16
N LYS A 251 -27.70 -46.44 -37.86
CA LYS A 251 -27.64 -46.79 -39.31
C LYS A 251 -27.36 -45.75 -40.43
N PRO A 252 -26.71 -46.18 -41.55
CA PRO A 252 -26.43 -45.41 -42.78
C PRO A 252 -27.32 -45.84 -43.97
N PRO A 253 -27.13 -45.32 -45.21
CA PRO A 253 -26.17 -45.88 -46.19
C PRO A 253 -25.27 -44.78 -46.87
N SER A 254 -24.02 -45.05 -47.29
CA SER A 254 -23.55 -45.59 -48.61
C SER A 254 -23.65 -44.56 -49.78
N ASP A 255 -22.68 -44.34 -50.68
CA ASP A 255 -21.28 -44.81 -50.91
C ASP A 255 -20.42 -43.58 -51.40
N ASP A 256 -19.30 -43.56 -52.18
CA ASP A 256 -18.46 -44.56 -52.91
C ASP A 256 -17.06 -43.95 -53.32
N ILE A 257 -16.20 -44.75 -53.97
CA ILE A 257 -15.02 -44.44 -54.84
C ILE A 257 -13.83 -43.62 -54.28
N ASN A 258 -12.89 -44.35 -53.66
CA ASN A 258 -11.45 -44.59 -53.96
C ASN A 258 -10.46 -43.53 -54.58
N PRO A 259 -9.11 -43.75 -54.45
CA PRO A 259 -8.08 -42.69 -54.52
C PRO A 259 -6.85 -42.95 -55.45
N THR A 260 -5.95 -41.95 -55.53
CA THR A 260 -4.55 -41.99 -56.05
C THR A 260 -3.75 -40.91 -55.27
N SER A 261 -2.77 -41.11 -54.38
CA SER A 261 -1.51 -41.91 -54.30
C SER A 261 -0.27 -41.27 -54.96
N ILE A 262 0.93 -41.48 -54.37
CA ILE A 262 2.31 -41.11 -54.84
C ILE A 262 2.77 -39.66 -54.48
N ASP A 263 4.02 -39.34 -54.08
CA ASP A 263 5.07 -40.04 -53.29
C ASP A 263 6.16 -39.03 -52.79
N LEU A 264 7.29 -39.49 -52.24
CA LEU A 264 8.23 -38.80 -51.33
C LEU A 264 9.41 -37.98 -51.93
N ASN A 265 9.59 -36.77 -51.39
CA ASN A 265 10.87 -36.12 -50.99
C ASN A 265 11.98 -35.86 -52.08
N PRO A 266 13.27 -35.60 -51.75
CA PRO A 266 13.79 -34.22 -51.88
C PRO A 266 15.20 -34.06 -52.55
N SER A 267 15.66 -32.83 -52.78
CA SER A 267 17.11 -32.52 -52.87
C SER A 267 17.43 -31.02 -52.73
N ALA A 268 18.73 -30.65 -52.73
CA ALA A 268 19.22 -29.34 -52.27
C ALA A 268 20.39 -28.72 -53.09
N SER A 269 20.80 -27.51 -52.69
CA SER A 269 22.15 -26.91 -52.81
C SER A 269 22.62 -26.14 -54.07
N ALA A 270 22.72 -24.81 -53.88
CA ALA A 270 23.98 -24.03 -53.88
C ALA A 270 24.49 -23.24 -55.11
N ALA A 271 25.25 -22.18 -54.78
CA ALA A 271 26.05 -21.22 -55.59
C ALA A 271 25.28 -20.27 -56.55
N GLY A 272 25.69 -19.00 -56.77
CA GLY A 272 26.74 -18.18 -56.13
C GLY A 272 27.14 -16.96 -57.00
N ASN A 273 27.70 -15.87 -56.43
CA ASN A 273 28.58 -14.84 -57.05
C ASN A 273 28.89 -13.65 -56.09
N THR A 274 29.85 -12.76 -56.42
CA THR A 274 30.60 -11.93 -55.43
C THR A 274 31.04 -10.50 -55.86
N SER A 275 30.87 -9.51 -54.95
CA SER A 275 31.78 -8.37 -54.62
C SER A 275 32.16 -7.33 -55.73
N PRO A 276 32.91 -6.20 -55.48
CA PRO A 276 33.57 -5.69 -54.25
C PRO A 276 33.45 -4.16 -53.93
N SER A 277 34.18 -3.68 -52.89
CA SER A 277 34.59 -2.27 -52.54
C SER A 277 33.50 -1.24 -52.15
N ASP A 278 33.71 -0.25 -51.25
CA ASP A 278 34.88 0.15 -50.44
C ASP A 278 34.47 0.90 -49.12
N PRO A 279 35.38 1.21 -48.17
CA PRO A 279 35.03 1.55 -46.77
C PRO A 279 35.05 3.05 -46.39
N SER A 280 34.37 3.41 -45.28
CA SER A 280 34.61 4.64 -44.50
C SER A 280 34.08 4.55 -43.07
N SER A 281 34.73 5.26 -42.13
CA SER A 281 34.53 5.12 -40.68
C SER A 281 33.29 5.85 -40.13
N ILE A 282 32.53 5.18 -39.26
CA ILE A 282 31.64 5.83 -38.28
C ILE A 282 31.95 5.26 -36.89
N ILE A 283 32.11 6.14 -35.91
CA ILE A 283 32.42 5.80 -34.51
C ILE A 283 31.13 5.33 -33.83
N PRO A 284 31.11 4.15 -33.16
CA PRO A 284 29.95 3.75 -32.35
C PRO A 284 29.87 4.62 -31.09
N PRO A 285 28.69 5.13 -30.71
CA PRO A 285 28.53 5.83 -29.44
C PRO A 285 28.75 4.88 -28.26
N VAL A 286 29.36 5.40 -27.19
CA VAL A 286 29.60 4.65 -25.95
C VAL A 286 28.27 4.16 -25.40
N SER A 287 28.13 2.84 -25.26
CA SER A 287 26.95 2.24 -24.64
C SER A 287 27.10 2.29 -23.12
N GLU A 288 26.35 3.19 -22.48
CA GLU A 288 26.12 3.15 -21.03
C GLU A 288 25.43 1.82 -20.63
N PRO A 289 25.62 1.33 -19.39
CA PRO A 289 25.35 -0.06 -19.06
C PRO A 289 23.86 -0.41 -19.13
N ALA A 290 23.52 -1.39 -19.98
CA ALA A 290 22.19 -1.98 -20.08
C ALA A 290 21.85 -2.78 -18.81
N GLY A 291 21.32 -2.10 -17.80
CA GLY A 291 20.77 -2.72 -16.61
C GLY A 291 19.52 -3.56 -16.92
N THR A 292 19.43 -4.74 -16.30
CA THR A 292 18.20 -5.55 -16.19
C THR A 292 17.66 -6.19 -17.49
N ALA A 293 18.36 -7.21 -18.00
CA ALA A 293 17.84 -8.06 -19.10
C ALA A 293 18.13 -9.57 -18.96
N LEU A 294 18.32 -10.09 -17.75
CA LEU A 294 18.56 -11.54 -17.51
C LEU A 294 17.31 -12.42 -17.76
N HIS A 295 16.10 -11.88 -17.62
CA HIS A 295 14.83 -12.61 -17.73
C HIS A 295 13.77 -11.82 -18.54
N PRO A 296 13.96 -11.61 -19.86
CA PRO A 296 13.14 -10.68 -20.65
C PRO A 296 11.68 -11.12 -20.88
N ASN A 297 11.30 -12.34 -20.49
CA ASN A 297 9.96 -12.90 -20.72
C ASN A 297 9.16 -13.13 -19.42
N GLU A 298 9.70 -12.80 -18.25
CA GLU A 298 9.08 -13.20 -16.98
C GLU A 298 8.02 -12.21 -16.48
N PRO A 299 6.80 -12.70 -16.14
CA PRO A 299 5.66 -11.87 -15.81
C PRO A 299 5.87 -11.06 -14.52
N ILE A 300 5.57 -9.77 -14.57
CA ILE A 300 5.68 -8.86 -13.43
C ILE A 300 4.32 -8.75 -12.72
N TYR A 301 4.35 -8.78 -11.38
CA TYR A 301 3.17 -8.89 -10.54
C TYR A 301 3.12 -7.82 -9.44
N TRP A 302 1.91 -7.35 -9.14
CA TRP A 302 1.58 -6.62 -7.92
C TRP A 302 0.72 -7.51 -7.00
N SER A 303 0.79 -7.28 -5.69
CA SER A 303 -0.11 -7.97 -4.76
C SER A 303 -1.51 -7.39 -4.84
N LEU A 304 -2.49 -8.28 -5.03
CA LEU A 304 -3.90 -7.97 -4.90
C LEU A 304 -4.24 -7.66 -3.43
N ALA A 305 -5.10 -6.67 -3.20
CA ALA A 305 -5.57 -6.29 -1.86
C ALA A 305 -7.07 -6.67 -1.71
N PRO A 306 -7.41 -7.81 -1.08
CA PRO A 306 -8.79 -8.32 -1.01
C PRO A 306 -9.77 -7.29 -0.42
N ASN A 307 -9.31 -6.55 0.59
CA ASN A 307 -10.03 -5.46 1.23
C ASN A 307 -10.45 -4.31 0.29
N LEU A 308 -9.90 -4.24 -0.93
CA LEU A 308 -10.23 -3.26 -1.97
C LEU A 308 -11.09 -3.82 -3.12
N LEU A 309 -11.27 -5.15 -3.23
CA LEU A 309 -12.13 -5.75 -4.28
C LEU A 309 -13.62 -5.46 -4.04
N SER A 310 -14.04 -5.44 -2.77
CA SER A 310 -15.41 -5.12 -2.37
C SER A 310 -15.71 -3.61 -2.34
N GLN A 311 -14.76 -2.76 -2.75
CA GLN A 311 -14.93 -1.31 -2.81
C GLN A 311 -15.10 -0.84 -4.27
N PRO A 312 -15.96 0.17 -4.54
CA PRO A 312 -16.11 0.70 -5.89
C PRO A 312 -14.78 1.31 -6.38
N PRO A 313 -14.40 1.16 -7.67
CA PRO A 313 -13.12 1.59 -8.22
C PRO A 313 -13.04 3.12 -8.35
N THR A 314 -12.91 3.79 -7.21
CA THR A 314 -12.90 5.25 -7.09
C THR A 314 -11.55 5.69 -6.53
N ALA A 315 -10.82 6.51 -7.29
CA ALA A 315 -9.54 7.05 -6.84
C ALA A 315 -9.73 7.82 -5.52
N SER A 316 -9.07 7.38 -4.45
CA SER A 316 -9.27 7.88 -3.10
C SER A 316 -7.94 8.26 -2.45
N LYS A 317 -7.99 8.97 -1.32
CA LYS A 317 -6.79 9.31 -0.53
C LYS A 317 -6.11 8.09 0.13
N LEU A 318 -6.70 6.90 0.01
CA LEU A 318 -6.14 5.63 0.45
C LEU A 318 -5.69 4.76 -0.74
N ASN A 319 -6.31 4.96 -1.92
CA ASN A 319 -5.94 4.31 -3.17
C ASN A 319 -5.95 5.35 -4.33
N PRO A 320 -4.86 6.10 -4.55
CA PRO A 320 -4.75 7.05 -5.66
C PRO A 320 -4.70 6.37 -7.04
N SER A 321 -4.50 5.05 -7.11
CA SER A 321 -4.42 4.30 -8.38
C SER A 321 -5.76 3.74 -8.90
N ALA A 322 -6.79 3.75 -8.06
CA ALA A 322 -8.08 3.06 -8.26
C ALA A 322 -8.03 1.53 -8.48
N LEU A 323 -6.85 0.92 -8.58
CA LEU A 323 -6.66 -0.53 -8.73
C LEU A 323 -6.69 -1.25 -7.36
N PRO A 324 -7.22 -2.48 -7.26
CA PRO A 324 -7.40 -3.18 -5.97
C PRO A 324 -6.09 -3.85 -5.50
N ILE A 325 -5.06 -3.04 -5.22
CA ILE A 325 -3.66 -3.48 -5.04
C ILE A 325 -3.03 -2.95 -3.75
N HIS A 326 -1.94 -3.59 -3.32
CA HIS A 326 -1.04 -3.04 -2.31
C HIS A 326 -0.09 -2.01 -2.93
N LEU A 327 -0.22 -0.74 -2.55
CA LEU A 327 0.53 0.36 -3.18
C LEU A 327 2.04 0.37 -2.79
N PRO A 328 2.95 0.41 -3.77
CA PRO A 328 4.40 0.39 -3.52
C PRO A 328 4.91 1.57 -2.69
N HIS A 329 4.55 2.81 -3.07
CA HIS A 329 5.00 4.02 -2.36
C HIS A 329 4.47 4.11 -0.93
N ALA A 330 3.35 3.47 -0.63
CA ALA A 330 2.82 3.38 0.73
C ALA A 330 3.68 2.45 1.60
N ALA A 331 4.11 1.31 1.05
CA ALA A 331 5.04 0.38 1.69
C ALA A 331 6.42 1.01 1.92
N HIS A 332 6.99 1.66 0.90
CA HIS A 332 8.25 2.41 1.00
C HIS A 332 8.18 3.55 2.03
N SER A 333 7.10 4.35 2.01
CA SER A 333 6.83 5.41 3.00
C SER A 333 6.64 4.87 4.42
N TYR A 334 6.20 3.61 4.58
CA TYR A 334 6.09 2.96 5.89
C TYR A 334 7.45 2.44 6.36
N LEU A 335 8.24 1.85 5.47
CA LEU A 335 9.60 1.36 5.73
C LEU A 335 10.53 2.51 6.15
N THR A 336 10.69 3.52 5.30
CA THR A 336 11.59 4.68 5.53
C THR A 336 11.21 5.50 6.77
N ARG A 337 9.94 5.48 7.18
CA ARG A 337 9.45 6.13 8.41
C ARG A 337 9.62 5.25 9.66
N SER A 338 9.76 3.93 9.51
CA SER A 338 9.84 3.00 10.63
C SER A 338 11.26 2.81 11.18
N PHE A 339 12.27 3.02 10.33
CA PHE A 339 13.68 2.89 10.69
C PHE A 339 14.39 4.24 10.74
N PRO A 340 15.33 4.45 11.67
CA PRO A 340 16.26 5.58 11.61
C PRO A 340 17.12 5.56 10.33
N GLN A 341 17.40 6.73 9.76
CA GLN A 341 18.09 6.88 8.47
C GLN A 341 19.55 6.39 8.51
N ASP A 342 20.18 6.42 9.68
CA ASP A 342 21.50 5.85 10.01
C ASP A 342 21.47 4.32 10.14
N LYS A 343 20.36 3.74 10.64
CA LYS A 343 20.27 2.30 10.94
C LYS A 343 19.68 1.45 9.83
N LEU A 344 18.87 2.04 8.93
CA LEU A 344 18.34 1.32 7.77
C LEU A 344 19.45 0.79 6.83
N PRO A 345 20.49 1.57 6.46
CA PRO A 345 21.61 1.07 5.64
C PRO A 345 22.35 -0.12 6.26
N LEU A 346 22.51 -0.13 7.59
CA LEU A 346 23.15 -1.23 8.35
C LEU A 346 22.26 -2.48 8.40
N LEU A 347 20.94 -2.32 8.54
CA LEU A 347 19.99 -3.44 8.46
C LEU A 347 19.96 -4.05 7.04
N LEU A 348 19.97 -3.22 6.00
CA LEU A 348 20.03 -3.67 4.62
C LEU A 348 21.35 -4.42 4.38
N GLY A 349 22.49 -3.89 4.81
CA GLY A 349 23.78 -4.57 4.74
C GLY A 349 23.83 -5.91 5.48
N ALA A 350 23.31 -5.96 6.71
CA ALA A 350 23.22 -7.21 7.49
C ALA A 350 22.40 -8.29 6.78
N LEU A 351 21.32 -7.90 6.09
CA LEU A 351 20.50 -8.81 5.31
C LEU A 351 21.17 -9.20 3.99
N HIS A 352 21.76 -8.28 3.25
CA HIS A 352 22.52 -8.62 2.02
C HIS A 352 23.64 -9.62 2.32
N LEU A 353 24.43 -9.40 3.38
CA LEU A 353 25.46 -10.35 3.85
C LEU A 353 24.88 -11.71 4.29
N LEU A 354 23.64 -11.74 4.82
CA LEU A 354 22.94 -12.99 5.12
C LEU A 354 22.61 -13.77 3.83
N TYR A 355 21.92 -13.15 2.88
CA TYR A 355 21.53 -13.82 1.64
C TYR A 355 22.74 -14.18 0.76
N GLU A 356 23.75 -13.31 0.67
CA GLU A 356 25.01 -13.56 -0.05
C GLU A 356 25.73 -14.82 0.46
N SER A 357 25.68 -15.12 1.77
CA SER A 357 26.29 -16.35 2.31
C SER A 357 25.54 -17.66 1.97
N TRP A 358 24.32 -17.58 1.43
CA TRP A 358 23.45 -18.73 1.18
C TRP A 358 23.01 -18.90 -0.29
N VAL A 359 23.08 -17.85 -1.12
CA VAL A 359 22.53 -17.87 -2.49
C VAL A 359 23.18 -18.93 -3.39
N ASP A 360 24.50 -19.11 -3.33
CA ASP A 360 25.22 -20.13 -4.13
C ASP A 360 24.99 -21.57 -3.64
N ASN A 361 24.16 -21.77 -2.62
CA ASN A 361 24.04 -23.01 -1.86
C ASN A 361 22.59 -23.46 -1.61
N LEU A 362 21.59 -22.69 -2.06
CA LEU A 362 20.17 -23.00 -1.95
C LEU A 362 19.45 -22.56 -3.23
N ASP A 363 18.58 -23.41 -3.76
CA ASP A 363 17.61 -23.01 -4.78
C ASP A 363 16.70 -21.89 -4.22
N PRO A 364 16.23 -20.93 -5.05
CA PRO A 364 15.30 -19.88 -4.63
C PRO A 364 14.10 -20.35 -3.79
N VAL A 365 13.56 -21.55 -4.04
CA VAL A 365 12.43 -22.11 -3.27
C VAL A 365 12.83 -22.49 -1.84
N ASP A 366 14.02 -23.05 -1.65
CA ASP A 366 14.53 -23.39 -0.31
C ASP A 366 15.10 -22.16 0.41
N LEU A 367 15.65 -21.20 -0.34
CA LEU A 367 16.05 -19.89 0.18
C LEU A 367 14.84 -19.14 0.75
N ASP A 368 13.72 -19.05 0.01
CA ASP A 368 12.47 -18.46 0.49
C ASP A 368 11.94 -19.13 1.78
N ARG A 369 11.97 -20.47 1.80
CA ARG A 369 11.58 -21.27 2.97
C ARG A 369 12.45 -20.98 4.19
N LYS A 370 13.75 -20.87 3.99
CA LYS A 370 14.72 -20.59 5.06
C LYS A 370 14.60 -19.15 5.58
N SER A 371 14.30 -18.20 4.69
CA SER A 371 14.09 -16.80 5.03
C SER A 371 12.96 -16.54 6.03
N TRP A 372 11.86 -17.28 5.95
CA TRP A 372 10.79 -17.18 6.96
C TRP A 372 11.27 -17.63 8.35
N ASN A 373 12.10 -18.68 8.42
CA ASN A 373 12.66 -19.18 9.66
C ASN A 373 13.68 -18.19 10.25
N TRP A 374 14.58 -17.63 9.43
CA TRP A 374 15.49 -16.55 9.86
C TRP A 374 14.74 -15.36 10.45
N TYR A 375 13.69 -14.87 9.78
CA TYR A 375 12.82 -13.82 10.32
C TYR A 375 12.20 -14.22 11.65
N CYS A 376 11.72 -15.46 11.80
CA CYS A 376 11.11 -15.94 13.04
C CYS A 376 12.10 -15.98 14.22
N THR A 377 13.40 -16.16 13.97
CA THR A 377 14.47 -16.13 14.97
C THR A 377 14.87 -14.71 15.38
N VAL A 378 14.99 -13.76 14.43
CA VAL A 378 15.51 -12.40 14.72
C VAL A 378 14.43 -11.33 14.94
N ARG A 379 13.15 -11.65 14.74
CA ARG A 379 12.03 -10.72 14.98
C ARG A 379 12.00 -10.25 16.45
N PRO A 380 11.59 -9.00 16.72
CA PRO A 380 11.54 -8.49 18.08
C PRO A 380 10.58 -9.30 18.95
N THR A 381 11.09 -9.70 20.12
CA THR A 381 10.27 -10.19 21.24
C THR A 381 9.43 -9.02 21.75
N VAL A 382 8.13 -9.29 21.88
CA VAL A 382 7.11 -8.44 22.51
C VAL A 382 6.15 -9.38 23.23
N GLU A 383 5.33 -8.83 24.11
CA GLU A 383 4.33 -9.56 24.90
C GLU A 383 3.40 -10.44 24.03
N ASP A 384 2.87 -11.50 24.62
CA ASP A 384 1.88 -12.36 23.96
C ASP A 384 0.46 -11.81 24.11
N GLY A 385 -0.48 -12.37 23.34
CA GLY A 385 -1.86 -11.90 23.32
C GLY A 385 -2.03 -10.55 22.59
N PRO A 386 -3.10 -9.79 22.90
CA PRO A 386 -3.38 -8.50 22.28
C PRO A 386 -2.41 -7.38 22.68
N ASP A 387 -1.80 -7.41 23.86
CA ASP A 387 -1.03 -6.28 24.39
C ASP A 387 0.30 -6.06 23.65
N GLY A 388 0.93 -7.14 23.18
CA GLY A 388 2.06 -7.07 22.24
C GLY A 388 1.69 -6.67 20.81
N TRP A 389 0.42 -6.44 20.48
CA TRP A 389 -0.01 -6.09 19.12
C TRP A 389 0.53 -4.72 18.69
N GLY A 390 1.43 -4.72 17.71
CA GLY A 390 2.12 -3.49 17.30
C GLY A 390 3.15 -3.00 18.33
N GLY A 391 3.54 -3.84 19.29
CA GLY A 391 4.64 -3.57 20.21
C GLY A 391 5.98 -3.40 19.50
N LYS A 392 6.95 -2.83 20.23
CA LYS A 392 8.34 -2.66 19.80
C LYS A 392 9.27 -3.49 20.67
N GLY A 393 10.24 -4.13 20.05
CA GLY A 393 11.34 -4.80 20.75
C GLY A 393 12.69 -4.49 20.10
N PRO A 394 13.80 -4.80 20.80
CA PRO A 394 15.14 -4.71 20.24
C PRO A 394 15.40 -5.83 19.22
N VAL A 395 16.18 -5.50 18.19
CA VAL A 395 16.72 -6.42 17.18
C VAL A 395 18.21 -6.09 17.06
N ARG A 396 19.09 -7.04 17.39
CA ARG A 396 20.55 -6.86 17.35
C ARG A 396 21.05 -7.36 16.00
N LEU A 397 21.72 -6.52 15.19
CA LEU A 397 22.07 -6.94 13.83
C LEU A 397 23.14 -8.05 13.79
N LYS A 398 23.95 -8.20 14.84
CA LYS A 398 24.80 -9.38 15.02
C LYS A 398 24.03 -10.71 14.98
N ASP A 399 22.77 -10.73 15.43
CA ASP A 399 21.95 -11.95 15.45
C ASP A 399 21.53 -12.33 14.02
N ILE A 400 21.44 -11.34 13.11
CA ILE A 400 21.25 -11.54 11.66
C ILE A 400 22.55 -12.06 11.04
N LEU A 401 23.70 -11.45 11.37
CA LEU A 401 25.01 -11.92 10.89
C LEU A 401 25.36 -13.34 11.36
N SER A 402 24.86 -13.78 12.52
CA SER A 402 25.03 -15.15 13.02
C SER A 402 24.16 -16.21 12.33
N LEU A 403 23.28 -15.80 11.40
CA LEU A 403 22.51 -16.73 10.55
C LEU A 403 23.18 -16.99 9.20
N ARG A 404 24.35 -16.37 8.94
CA ARG A 404 25.19 -16.68 7.79
C ARG A 404 25.70 -18.12 7.85
N ARG A 405 26.13 -18.62 6.69
CA ARG A 405 26.84 -19.89 6.57
C ARG A 405 28.29 -19.78 7.06
#